data_AF-A0A4Q6A8E3-F1
#
_entry.id   AF-A0A4Q6A8E3-F1
#
_cell.length_a   1.000
_cell.length_b   1.000
_cell.length_c   1.000
_cell.angle_alpha   90.00
_cell.angle_beta   90.00
_cell.angle_gamma   90.00
#
_symmetry.space_group_name_H-M   'P 1'
#
loop_
_entity.id
_entity.type
_entity.pdbx_description
1 polymer ?
#
loop_
_entity_poly.entity_id
_entity_poly.type
_entity_poly.pdbx_seq_one_letter_code
_entity_poly.pdbx_strand_id
1 'polypeptide(L)'
;EDIKAPECFIIEKALREQLSIPVMHDDQHGTAIISSAALLNALQLQKKKIDKVRFVINGAGAAAMACINLYVSLGARPENFNVFDIKGPLTRERTDLEEFKLKFANAKPDATLASAMKDADVFVGLSIGNVVTQDMVKSMAKNPIVFAMANPDPEISWEDATTARRDVIMATGRSDYPNQVNNVLGFPYIFRGALDVRATQINEAMKLAAVHCLAELAQTPVPDIVNLAYNAKTISFGPDYIIPKPLDPRLLATVAPAVAKAAIESGLAQKPIIDWDAYVTDLNKRLGLDNQVMRVLGSKARRDPRRIVFSEADNVKILKAAQITFDEGIGYPILLGDETKIRSIAQSNGIDLE
;
A
#
# COMPACT_ATOMS: atom_id res chain seq x y z
N GLU A 1 6.05 9.07 -10.22
CA GLU A 1 5.52 7.71 -10.40
C GLU A 1 6.01 7.17 -11.73
N ASP A 2 6.09 5.85 -11.86
CA ASP A 2 6.37 5.11 -13.09
C ASP A 2 7.66 5.49 -13.83
N ILE A 3 8.70 5.88 -13.07
CA ILE A 3 10.04 6.13 -13.62
C ILE A 3 10.89 4.86 -13.40
N LYS A 4 11.45 4.33 -14.48
CA LYS A 4 12.30 3.12 -14.42
C LYS A 4 13.58 3.35 -13.59
N ALA A 5 14.11 2.26 -13.04
CA ALA A 5 15.43 2.25 -12.42
C ALA A 5 16.54 2.06 -13.47
N PRO A 6 17.74 2.65 -13.29
CA PRO A 6 18.17 3.43 -12.11
C PRO A 6 17.82 4.93 -12.17
N GLU A 7 17.26 5.45 -13.27
CA GLU A 7 17.02 6.89 -13.48
C GLU A 7 16.13 7.52 -12.40
N CYS A 8 15.15 6.78 -11.88
CA CYS A 8 14.27 7.25 -10.81
C CYS A 8 15.02 7.72 -9.56
N PHE A 9 16.14 7.07 -9.19
CA PHE A 9 16.95 7.47 -8.04
C PHE A 9 17.71 8.77 -8.29
N ILE A 10 18.26 8.93 -9.51
CA ILE A 10 19.02 10.11 -9.91
C ILE A 10 18.09 11.31 -9.97
N ILE A 11 16.92 11.13 -10.60
CA ILE A 11 15.90 12.17 -10.73
C ILE A 11 15.40 12.58 -9.35
N GLU A 12 15.02 11.63 -8.47
CA GLU A 12 14.55 11.99 -7.14
C GLU A 12 15.60 12.75 -6.34
N LYS A 13 16.85 12.28 -6.33
CA LYS A 13 17.95 12.96 -5.64
C LYS A 13 18.14 14.39 -6.14
N ALA A 14 18.23 14.58 -7.45
CA ALA A 14 18.40 15.90 -8.06
C ALA A 14 17.22 16.84 -7.75
N LEU A 15 15.98 16.35 -7.84
CA LEU A 15 14.79 17.15 -7.52
C LEU A 15 14.75 17.54 -6.04
N ARG A 16 15.12 16.64 -5.12
CA ARG A 16 15.18 16.94 -3.69
C ARG A 16 16.25 17.98 -3.33
N GLU A 17 17.35 18.00 -4.07
CA GLU A 17 18.45 18.95 -3.88
C GLU A 17 18.13 20.34 -4.47
N GLN A 18 17.36 20.39 -5.57
CA GLN A 18 17.10 21.63 -6.32
C GLN A 18 15.78 22.31 -5.94
N LEU A 19 14.78 21.56 -5.48
CA LEU A 19 13.45 22.09 -5.18
C LEU A 19 13.28 22.43 -3.69
N SER A 20 12.52 23.50 -3.42
CA SER A 20 12.11 23.92 -2.08
C SER A 20 10.73 23.38 -1.67
N ILE A 21 10.24 22.38 -2.41
CA ILE A 21 8.94 21.72 -2.20
C ILE A 21 9.15 20.21 -2.02
N PRO A 22 8.25 19.51 -1.29
CA PRO A 22 8.43 18.11 -1.01
C PRO A 22 8.28 17.27 -2.28
N VAL A 23 9.26 16.40 -2.53
CA VAL A 23 9.28 15.43 -3.63
C VAL A 23 9.33 14.02 -3.05
N MET A 24 8.53 13.11 -3.58
CA MET A 24 8.53 11.70 -3.22
C MET A 24 8.17 10.86 -4.44
N HIS A 25 8.88 9.75 -4.62
CA HIS A 25 8.53 8.73 -5.60
C HIS A 25 7.66 7.66 -4.95
N ASP A 26 6.37 7.59 -5.31
CA ASP A 26 5.43 6.70 -4.63
C ASP A 26 5.77 5.21 -4.79
N ASP A 27 6.14 4.77 -6.00
CA ASP A 27 6.48 3.35 -6.23
C ASP A 27 7.66 2.86 -5.36
N GLN A 28 8.54 3.77 -4.95
CA GLN A 28 9.65 3.49 -4.04
C GLN A 28 9.20 3.57 -2.59
N HIS A 29 8.82 4.76 -2.16
CA HIS A 29 8.64 5.06 -0.73
C HIS A 29 7.26 4.65 -0.23
N GLY A 30 6.22 4.72 -1.06
CA GLY A 30 4.89 4.22 -0.72
C GLY A 30 4.93 2.74 -0.39
N THR A 31 5.47 1.93 -1.31
CA THR A 31 5.67 0.49 -1.11
C THR A 31 6.49 0.18 0.15
N ALA A 32 7.58 0.92 0.36
CA ALA A 32 8.44 0.74 1.53
C ALA A 32 7.71 1.02 2.85
N ILE A 33 6.95 2.11 2.92
CA ILE A 33 6.24 2.51 4.15
C ILE A 33 5.15 1.51 4.51
N ILE A 34 4.32 1.11 3.54
CA ILE A 34 3.19 0.21 3.81
C ILE A 34 3.70 -1.20 4.15
N SER A 35 4.68 -1.71 3.41
CA SER A 35 5.29 -3.01 3.72
C SER A 35 5.99 -3.00 5.07
N SER A 36 6.64 -1.90 5.46
CA SER A 36 7.27 -1.75 6.78
C SER A 36 6.25 -1.76 7.92
N ALA A 37 5.12 -1.06 7.77
CA ALA A 37 4.07 -1.06 8.77
C ALA A 37 3.47 -2.46 8.95
N ALA A 38 3.19 -3.16 7.84
CA ALA A 38 2.74 -4.54 7.86
C ALA A 38 3.79 -5.48 8.50
N LEU A 39 5.08 -5.29 8.20
CA LEU A 39 6.18 -6.09 8.73
C LEU A 39 6.28 -5.97 10.26
N LEU A 40 6.20 -4.76 10.82
CA LEU A 40 6.26 -4.57 12.28
C LEU A 40 5.16 -5.36 13.00
N ASN A 41 3.93 -5.27 12.49
CA ASN A 41 2.79 -5.98 13.04
C ASN A 41 2.91 -7.50 12.86
N ALA A 42 3.36 -7.97 11.69
CA ALA A 42 3.58 -9.39 11.44
C ALA A 42 4.68 -9.96 12.36
N LEU A 43 5.80 -9.23 12.55
CA LEU A 43 6.87 -9.61 13.47
C LEU A 43 6.37 -9.68 14.92
N GLN A 44 5.55 -8.72 15.35
CA GLN A 44 4.92 -8.70 16.67
C GLN A 44 4.03 -9.93 16.89
N LEU A 45 3.14 -10.23 15.95
CA LEU A 45 2.25 -11.40 16.01
C LEU A 45 3.05 -12.71 16.04
N GLN A 46 4.13 -12.79 15.26
CA GLN A 46 4.99 -13.97 15.19
C GLN A 46 6.05 -14.02 16.30
N LYS A 47 6.11 -13.01 17.18
CA LYS A 47 7.07 -12.86 18.29
C LYS A 47 8.53 -12.92 17.82
N LYS A 48 8.82 -12.30 16.67
CA LYS A 48 10.16 -12.22 16.08
C LYS A 48 10.75 -10.83 16.29
N LYS A 49 12.08 -10.75 16.45
CA LYS A 49 12.82 -9.48 16.54
C LYS A 49 13.41 -9.13 15.18
N ILE A 50 13.18 -7.91 14.70
CA ILE A 50 13.61 -7.47 13.37
C ILE A 50 15.13 -7.61 13.15
N ASP A 51 15.93 -7.45 14.21
CA ASP A 51 17.39 -7.55 14.15
C ASP A 51 17.92 -9.00 14.12
N LYS A 52 17.04 -9.99 14.27
CA LYS A 52 17.37 -11.42 14.29
C LYS A 52 16.81 -12.21 13.12
N VAL A 53 15.82 -11.68 12.43
CA VAL A 53 15.17 -12.38 11.32
C VAL A 53 16.05 -12.40 10.07
N ARG A 54 15.99 -13.50 9.34
CA ARG A 54 16.59 -13.66 8.00
C ARG A 54 15.60 -13.26 6.93
N PHE A 55 16.03 -12.37 6.03
CA PHE A 55 15.25 -11.88 4.91
C PHE A 55 15.69 -12.54 3.60
N VAL A 56 14.71 -12.92 2.79
CA VAL A 56 14.88 -13.24 1.38
C VAL A 56 14.11 -12.22 0.57
N ILE A 57 14.81 -11.46 -0.26
CA ILE A 57 14.22 -10.43 -1.12
C ILE A 57 14.34 -10.90 -2.56
N ASN A 58 13.22 -11.05 -3.25
CA ASN A 58 13.19 -11.32 -4.68
C ASN A 58 12.85 -10.04 -5.44
N GLY A 59 13.85 -9.48 -6.12
CA GLY A 59 13.82 -8.15 -6.71
C GLY A 59 14.89 -7.24 -6.08
N ALA A 60 15.64 -6.53 -6.93
CA ALA A 60 16.62 -5.51 -6.52
C ALA A 60 16.36 -4.17 -7.22
N GLY A 61 15.11 -3.93 -7.65
CA GLY A 61 14.68 -2.66 -8.23
C GLY A 61 14.44 -1.57 -7.19
N ALA A 62 13.90 -0.44 -7.63
CA ALA A 62 13.77 0.74 -6.78
C ALA A 62 12.87 0.52 -5.54
N ALA A 63 11.71 -0.13 -5.73
CA ALA A 63 10.81 -0.49 -4.64
C ALA A 63 11.48 -1.44 -3.63
N ALA A 64 12.15 -2.50 -4.09
CA ALA A 64 12.80 -3.47 -3.22
C ALA A 64 13.90 -2.82 -2.37
N MET A 65 14.72 -1.99 -2.99
CA MET A 65 15.82 -1.32 -2.31
C MET A 65 15.31 -0.26 -1.32
N ALA A 66 14.22 0.44 -1.63
CA ALA A 66 13.54 1.33 -0.68
C ALA A 66 12.98 0.56 0.53
N CYS A 67 12.33 -0.59 0.30
CA CYS A 67 11.83 -1.46 1.38
C CYS A 67 12.97 -1.92 2.30
N ILE A 68 14.05 -2.48 1.72
CA ILE A 68 15.20 -2.95 2.50
C ILE A 68 15.78 -1.81 3.35
N ASN A 69 15.98 -0.63 2.75
CA ASN A 69 16.53 0.52 3.48
C ASN A 69 15.65 0.92 4.66
N LEU A 70 14.32 0.97 4.46
CA LEU A 70 13.40 1.34 5.54
C LEU A 70 13.32 0.24 6.63
N TYR A 71 13.41 -1.04 6.26
CA TYR A 71 13.54 -2.13 7.23
C TYR A 71 14.83 -1.99 8.06
N VAL A 72 15.94 -1.59 7.43
CA VAL A 72 17.19 -1.31 8.15
C VAL A 72 17.04 -0.10 9.08
N SER A 73 16.37 0.97 8.64
CA SER A 73 16.03 2.12 9.52
C SER A 73 15.19 1.70 10.73
N LEU A 74 14.40 0.61 10.62
CA LEU A 74 13.60 0.02 11.70
C LEU A 74 14.38 -0.99 12.56
N GLY A 75 15.64 -1.27 12.24
CA GLY A 75 16.53 -2.13 13.03
C GLY A 75 16.86 -3.48 12.40
N ALA A 76 16.43 -3.76 11.16
CA ALA A 76 16.93 -4.92 10.43
C ALA A 76 18.43 -4.79 10.16
N ARG A 77 19.16 -5.90 10.23
CA ARG A 77 20.61 -5.89 10.01
C ARG A 77 20.93 -6.14 8.54
N PRO A 78 21.74 -5.30 7.86
CA PRO A 78 22.08 -5.49 6.45
C PRO A 78 22.60 -6.90 6.11
N GLU A 79 23.38 -7.51 7.00
CA GLU A 79 23.93 -8.86 6.83
C GLU A 79 22.88 -9.98 6.82
N ASN A 80 21.66 -9.72 7.30
CA ASN A 80 20.59 -10.73 7.34
C ASN A 80 19.78 -10.82 6.02
N PHE A 81 20.12 -10.01 5.02
CA PHE A 81 19.41 -9.96 3.73
C PHE A 81 20.10 -10.82 2.68
N ASN A 82 19.36 -11.77 2.10
CA ASN A 82 19.70 -12.40 0.82
C ASN A 82 18.83 -11.78 -0.27
N VAL A 83 19.44 -11.03 -1.19
CA VAL A 83 18.74 -10.30 -2.24
C VAL A 83 19.01 -10.96 -3.60
N PHE A 84 17.98 -11.07 -4.42
CA PHE A 84 18.05 -11.62 -5.78
C PHE A 84 17.60 -10.59 -6.81
N ASP A 85 18.30 -10.51 -7.93
CA ASP A 85 17.86 -9.79 -9.13
C ASP A 85 17.71 -10.75 -10.33
N ILE A 86 17.46 -10.18 -11.52
CA ILE A 86 17.26 -10.97 -12.75
C ILE A 86 18.48 -11.83 -13.13
N LYS A 87 19.68 -11.53 -12.61
CA LYS A 87 20.93 -12.27 -12.85
C LYS A 87 21.25 -13.23 -11.71
N GLY A 88 20.39 -13.34 -10.68
CA GLY A 88 20.53 -14.25 -9.56
C GLY A 88 20.89 -13.54 -8.24
N PRO A 89 21.55 -14.22 -7.29
CA PRO A 89 21.87 -13.65 -5.99
C PRO A 89 22.82 -12.47 -6.11
N LEU A 90 22.60 -11.44 -5.28
CA LEU A 90 23.56 -10.34 -5.11
C LEU A 90 24.71 -10.83 -4.24
N THR A 91 25.89 -10.92 -4.84
CA THR A 91 27.12 -11.36 -4.16
C THR A 91 28.22 -10.32 -4.33
N ARG A 92 29.21 -10.33 -3.44
CA ARG A 92 30.36 -9.40 -3.50
C ARG A 92 31.24 -9.58 -4.73
N GLU A 93 31.12 -10.71 -5.42
CA GLU A 93 31.89 -11.04 -6.63
C GLU A 93 31.27 -10.43 -7.90
N ARG A 94 29.98 -10.04 -7.85
CA ARG A 94 29.30 -9.36 -8.95
C ARG A 94 29.93 -7.98 -9.19
N THR A 95 30.41 -7.74 -10.40
CA THR A 95 31.03 -6.46 -10.81
C THR A 95 30.06 -5.46 -11.44
N ASP A 96 28.82 -5.88 -11.70
CA ASP A 96 27.78 -5.08 -12.35
C ASP A 96 26.77 -4.47 -11.35
N LEU A 97 27.03 -4.57 -10.05
CA LEU A 97 26.17 -3.99 -9.02
C LEU A 97 26.42 -2.50 -8.84
N GLU A 98 25.33 -1.74 -8.76
CA GLU A 98 25.37 -0.34 -8.34
C GLU A 98 25.76 -0.22 -6.86
N GLU A 99 26.43 0.87 -6.50
CA GLU A 99 27.00 1.09 -5.17
C GLU A 99 26.00 0.87 -4.03
N PHE A 100 24.76 1.35 -4.20
CA PHE A 100 23.72 1.24 -3.18
C PHE A 100 23.24 -0.20 -2.91
N LYS A 101 23.55 -1.16 -3.82
CA LYS A 101 23.24 -2.59 -3.66
C LYS A 101 24.37 -3.37 -2.97
N LEU A 102 25.60 -2.87 -3.01
CA LEU A 102 26.79 -3.58 -2.50
C LEU A 102 26.66 -3.96 -1.01
N LYS A 103 26.03 -3.11 -0.20
CA LYS A 103 25.78 -3.37 1.22
C LYS A 103 24.86 -4.57 1.51
N PHE A 104 24.11 -5.03 0.51
CA PHE A 104 23.21 -6.18 0.61
C PHE A 104 23.66 -7.37 -0.24
N ALA A 105 24.89 -7.32 -0.78
CA ALA A 105 25.48 -8.38 -1.56
C ALA A 105 26.02 -9.54 -0.68
N ASN A 106 25.17 -10.04 0.21
CA ASN A 106 25.51 -11.01 1.25
C ASN A 106 25.18 -12.47 0.87
N ALA A 107 24.54 -12.68 -0.28
CA ALA A 107 24.15 -14.01 -0.72
C ALA A 107 25.39 -14.83 -1.15
N LYS A 108 25.25 -16.16 -1.11
CA LYS A 108 26.29 -17.07 -1.61
C LYS A 108 26.25 -17.12 -3.15
N PRO A 109 27.39 -17.26 -3.84
CA PRO A 109 27.44 -17.35 -5.31
C PRO A 109 26.57 -18.45 -5.91
N ASP A 110 26.44 -19.58 -5.22
CA ASP A 110 25.65 -20.74 -5.63
C ASP A 110 24.20 -20.73 -5.09
N ALA A 111 23.80 -19.66 -4.39
CA ALA A 111 22.47 -19.58 -3.80
C ALA A 111 21.39 -19.53 -4.89
N THR A 112 20.43 -20.43 -4.77
CA THR A 112 19.14 -20.36 -5.47
C THR A 112 18.09 -19.74 -4.55
N LEU A 113 17.01 -19.20 -5.13
CA LEU A 113 15.87 -18.71 -4.35
C LEU A 113 15.35 -19.80 -3.39
N ALA A 114 15.22 -21.04 -3.86
CA ALA A 114 14.83 -22.18 -3.03
C ALA A 114 15.77 -22.42 -1.85
N SER A 115 17.08 -22.41 -2.07
CA SER A 115 18.06 -22.59 -0.98
C SER A 115 18.07 -21.43 0.02
N ALA A 116 17.81 -20.20 -0.43
CA ALA A 116 17.78 -19.04 0.44
C ALA A 116 16.51 -19.00 1.31
N MET A 117 15.39 -19.48 0.77
CA MET A 117 14.10 -19.62 1.46
C MET A 117 14.18 -20.61 2.63
N LYS A 118 15.07 -21.60 2.57
CA LYS A 118 15.27 -22.54 3.67
C LYS A 118 15.67 -21.82 4.96
N ASP A 119 14.88 -22.05 6.01
CA ASP A 119 15.03 -21.42 7.33
C ASP A 119 14.99 -19.87 7.31
N ALA A 120 14.44 -19.25 6.25
CA ALA A 120 14.19 -17.82 6.21
C ALA A 120 12.97 -17.45 7.04
N ASP A 121 13.00 -16.29 7.72
CA ASP A 121 11.88 -15.82 8.53
C ASP A 121 10.90 -14.97 7.71
N VAL A 122 11.44 -14.18 6.78
CA VAL A 122 10.69 -13.19 5.99
C VAL A 122 11.05 -13.34 4.52
N PHE A 123 10.03 -13.48 3.68
CA PHE A 123 10.14 -13.33 2.24
C PHE A 123 9.46 -12.04 1.80
N VAL A 124 10.12 -11.28 0.92
CA VAL A 124 9.55 -10.10 0.27
C VAL A 124 9.78 -10.17 -1.23
N GLY A 125 8.70 -10.30 -1.99
CA GLY A 125 8.68 -10.31 -3.44
C GLY A 125 8.25 -8.96 -3.99
N LEU A 126 9.12 -8.38 -4.84
CA LEU A 126 8.92 -7.14 -5.58
C LEU A 126 9.47 -7.33 -7.02
N SER A 127 9.00 -8.40 -7.65
CA SER A 127 9.58 -8.96 -8.88
C SER A 127 8.49 -9.40 -9.88
N ILE A 128 8.63 -10.60 -10.45
CA ILE A 128 7.66 -11.23 -11.34
C ILE A 128 6.83 -12.27 -10.58
N GLY A 129 5.59 -12.50 -11.03
CA GLY A 129 4.69 -13.48 -10.42
C GLY A 129 5.12 -14.93 -10.62
N ASN A 130 4.56 -15.83 -9.80
CA ASN A 130 4.66 -17.29 -9.91
C ASN A 130 6.10 -17.87 -9.87
N VAL A 131 6.99 -17.23 -9.11
CA VAL A 131 8.40 -17.66 -8.93
C VAL A 131 8.67 -18.39 -7.61
N VAL A 132 7.73 -18.33 -6.67
CA VAL A 132 7.81 -19.01 -5.37
C VAL A 132 6.86 -20.19 -5.35
N THR A 133 7.36 -21.36 -4.94
CA THR A 133 6.56 -22.59 -4.84
C THR A 133 6.11 -22.87 -3.41
N GLN A 134 5.09 -23.71 -3.25
CA GLN A 134 4.65 -24.18 -1.94
C GLN A 134 5.78 -24.84 -1.14
N ASP A 135 6.69 -25.57 -1.81
CA ASP A 135 7.81 -26.25 -1.12
C ASP A 135 8.86 -25.26 -0.62
N MET A 136 9.07 -24.14 -1.31
CA MET A 136 9.90 -23.05 -0.79
C MET A 136 9.27 -22.47 0.49
N VAL A 137 7.96 -22.22 0.50
CA VAL A 137 7.25 -21.74 1.70
C VAL A 137 7.32 -22.77 2.83
N LYS A 138 7.11 -24.06 2.54
CA LYS A 138 7.27 -25.17 3.51
C LYS A 138 8.69 -25.30 4.06
N SER A 139 9.71 -24.79 3.37
CA SER A 139 11.11 -24.83 3.83
C SER A 139 11.53 -23.68 4.75
N MET A 140 10.73 -22.61 4.86
CA MET A 140 11.04 -21.43 5.67
C MET A 140 11.11 -21.73 7.19
N ALA A 141 11.60 -20.81 8.00
CA ALA A 141 11.56 -20.93 9.45
C ALA A 141 10.11 -21.00 9.99
N LYS A 142 9.91 -21.54 11.19
CA LYS A 142 8.60 -21.52 11.87
C LYS A 142 8.02 -20.10 11.93
N ASN A 143 6.71 -19.97 11.81
CA ASN A 143 5.99 -18.70 11.86
C ASN A 143 6.45 -17.71 10.75
N PRO A 144 6.50 -18.12 9.47
CA PRO A 144 7.07 -17.29 8.42
C PRO A 144 6.18 -16.09 8.10
N ILE A 145 6.81 -15.06 7.54
CA ILE A 145 6.13 -13.89 6.98
C ILE A 145 6.41 -13.88 5.47
N VAL A 146 5.37 -13.84 4.65
CA VAL A 146 5.47 -13.89 3.18
C VAL A 146 4.74 -12.70 2.58
N PHE A 147 5.49 -11.73 2.07
CA PHE A 147 4.94 -10.58 1.35
C PHE A 147 5.19 -10.78 -0.14
N ALA A 148 4.16 -11.21 -0.89
CA ALA A 148 4.22 -11.44 -2.33
C ALA A 148 3.52 -10.28 -3.06
N MET A 149 4.28 -9.23 -3.39
CA MET A 149 3.74 -7.92 -3.77
C MET A 149 3.84 -7.62 -5.27
N ALA A 150 4.27 -8.57 -6.09
CA ALA A 150 4.13 -8.45 -7.55
C ALA A 150 2.65 -8.28 -7.96
N ASN A 151 2.43 -7.47 -8.99
CA ASN A 151 1.13 -7.24 -9.61
C ASN A 151 1.19 -7.54 -11.11
N PRO A 152 0.09 -8.01 -11.74
CA PRO A 152 -1.19 -8.40 -11.12
C PRO A 152 -1.13 -9.76 -10.40
N ASP A 153 -0.16 -10.59 -10.76
CA ASP A 153 0.05 -11.92 -10.20
C ASP A 153 1.21 -11.89 -9.20
N PRO A 154 0.98 -12.32 -7.94
CA PRO A 154 2.01 -12.31 -6.91
C PRO A 154 3.06 -13.41 -7.15
N GLU A 155 4.21 -13.32 -6.47
CA GLU A 155 5.27 -14.33 -6.52
C GLU A 155 4.78 -15.75 -6.16
N ILE A 156 3.78 -15.84 -5.29
CA ILE A 156 3.00 -17.04 -4.96
C ILE A 156 1.57 -16.61 -4.66
N SER A 157 0.57 -17.39 -5.06
CA SER A 157 -0.84 -17.12 -4.76
C SER A 157 -1.12 -17.16 -3.25
N TRP A 158 -2.19 -16.49 -2.81
CA TRP A 158 -2.61 -16.50 -1.41
C TRP A 158 -2.96 -17.92 -0.96
N GLU A 159 -3.72 -18.62 -1.80
CA GLU A 159 -4.18 -19.98 -1.58
C GLU A 159 -3.01 -20.95 -1.44
N ASP A 160 -2.01 -20.87 -2.33
CA ASP A 160 -0.86 -21.77 -2.30
C ASP A 160 -0.02 -21.57 -1.04
N ALA A 161 0.27 -20.32 -0.66
CA ALA A 161 1.08 -20.04 0.51
C ALA A 161 0.38 -20.42 1.83
N THR A 162 -0.91 -20.07 1.97
CA THR A 162 -1.70 -20.39 3.18
C THR A 162 -2.05 -21.89 3.27
N THR A 163 -2.15 -22.59 2.15
CA THR A 163 -2.27 -24.05 2.09
C THR A 163 -0.94 -24.72 2.43
N ALA A 164 0.18 -24.19 1.92
CA ALA A 164 1.51 -24.72 2.17
C ALA A 164 1.87 -24.68 3.65
N ARG A 165 1.40 -23.65 4.39
CA ARG A 165 1.69 -23.52 5.81
C ARG A 165 0.63 -22.75 6.59
N ARG A 166 0.16 -23.34 7.69
CA ARG A 166 -0.91 -22.75 8.53
C ARG A 166 -0.47 -21.59 9.42
N ASP A 167 0.82 -21.48 9.75
CA ASP A 167 1.38 -20.44 10.61
C ASP A 167 1.97 -19.26 9.82
N VAL A 168 1.74 -19.20 8.49
CA VAL A 168 2.18 -18.07 7.66
C VAL A 168 1.33 -16.84 7.94
N ILE A 169 1.98 -15.69 8.06
CA ILE A 169 1.32 -14.40 7.84
C ILE A 169 1.67 -13.96 6.43
N MET A 170 0.64 -13.81 5.60
CA MET A 170 0.79 -13.44 4.20
C MET A 170 0.28 -12.04 3.93
N ALA A 171 0.94 -11.31 3.03
CA ALA A 171 0.44 -10.07 2.46
C ALA A 171 0.70 -10.02 0.95
N THR A 172 -0.15 -9.31 0.21
CA THR A 172 -0.02 -9.13 -1.25
C THR A 172 -0.33 -7.71 -1.69
N GLY A 173 -0.05 -7.37 -2.95
CA GLY A 173 -0.47 -6.09 -3.54
C GLY A 173 -1.98 -6.02 -3.88
N ARG A 174 -2.64 -7.18 -3.97
CA ARG A 174 -4.01 -7.26 -4.49
C ARG A 174 -5.07 -6.91 -3.45
N SER A 175 -6.18 -6.35 -3.92
CA SER A 175 -7.24 -5.77 -3.07
C SER A 175 -8.29 -6.76 -2.61
N ASP A 176 -8.30 -7.96 -3.19
CA ASP A 176 -9.17 -9.09 -2.87
C ASP A 176 -8.70 -9.89 -1.65
N TYR A 177 -7.44 -9.70 -1.21
CA TYR A 177 -6.88 -10.42 -0.06
C TYR A 177 -6.87 -9.64 1.26
N PRO A 178 -6.82 -10.33 2.42
CA PRO A 178 -6.88 -9.70 3.74
C PRO A 178 -5.77 -8.66 4.02
N ASN A 179 -4.51 -8.98 3.77
CA ASN A 179 -3.41 -8.06 4.05
C ASN A 179 -2.91 -7.43 2.75
N GLN A 180 -3.59 -6.38 2.32
CA GLN A 180 -3.21 -5.63 1.12
C GLN A 180 -2.12 -4.60 1.47
N VAL A 181 -0.93 -4.76 0.91
CA VAL A 181 0.13 -3.74 0.90
C VAL A 181 -0.07 -2.87 -0.35
N ASN A 182 -0.74 -1.74 -0.18
CA ASN A 182 -1.04 -0.80 -1.27
C ASN A 182 -0.71 0.63 -0.86
N ASN A 183 0.00 1.34 -1.74
CA ASN A 183 0.52 2.69 -1.53
C ASN A 183 -0.57 3.74 -1.22
N VAL A 184 -1.83 3.48 -1.58
CA VAL A 184 -2.98 4.34 -1.23
C VAL A 184 -3.12 4.58 0.28
N LEU A 185 -2.58 3.68 1.10
CA LEU A 185 -2.53 3.82 2.56
C LEU A 185 -1.51 4.88 3.03
N GLY A 186 -0.61 5.30 2.16
CA GLY A 186 0.52 6.18 2.50
C GLY A 186 0.40 7.54 1.84
N PHE A 187 0.55 7.60 0.52
CA PHE A 187 0.80 8.85 -0.20
C PHE A 187 -0.19 9.98 0.09
N PRO A 188 -1.53 9.78 0.16
CA PRO A 188 -2.46 10.88 0.33
C PRO A 188 -2.23 11.60 1.67
N TYR A 189 -1.90 10.81 2.70
CA TYR A 189 -1.81 11.28 4.07
C TYR A 189 -0.41 11.81 4.40
N ILE A 190 0.63 11.21 3.82
CA ILE A 190 2.01 11.72 3.91
C ILE A 190 2.09 13.09 3.27
N PHE A 191 1.58 13.25 2.04
CA PHE A 191 1.53 14.55 1.39
C PHE A 191 0.65 15.53 2.16
N ARG A 192 -0.51 15.11 2.67
CA ARG A 192 -1.36 16.00 3.47
C ARG A 192 -0.59 16.59 4.66
N GLY A 193 0.05 15.73 5.46
CA GLY A 193 0.83 16.15 6.62
C GLY A 193 2.01 17.05 6.25
N ALA A 194 2.75 16.68 5.20
CA ALA A 194 3.87 17.49 4.69
C ALA A 194 3.42 18.87 4.19
N LEU A 195 2.33 18.94 3.43
CA LEU A 195 1.81 20.17 2.85
C LEU A 195 1.19 21.11 3.89
N ASP A 196 0.51 20.56 4.90
CA ASP A 196 -0.12 21.39 5.96
C ASP A 196 0.88 22.19 6.77
N VAL A 197 2.08 21.62 6.97
CA VAL A 197 3.19 22.32 7.64
C VAL A 197 4.18 22.98 6.69
N ARG A 198 3.88 22.95 5.37
CA ARG A 198 4.77 23.44 4.31
C ARG A 198 6.20 22.90 4.47
N ALA A 199 6.30 21.58 4.63
CA ALA A 199 7.59 20.91 4.73
C ALA A 199 8.39 21.13 3.44
N THR A 200 9.68 21.45 3.56
CA THR A 200 10.56 21.63 2.40
C THR A 200 10.92 20.32 1.71
N GLN A 201 10.89 19.20 2.45
CA GLN A 201 11.14 17.85 1.92
C GLN A 201 10.35 16.79 2.70
N ILE A 202 10.25 15.58 2.13
CA ILE A 202 9.84 14.37 2.85
C ILE A 202 11.10 13.58 3.23
N ASN A 203 11.45 13.59 4.52
CA ASN A 203 12.66 12.94 5.05
C ASN A 203 12.35 11.57 5.69
N GLU A 204 13.40 10.89 6.14
CA GLU A 204 13.28 9.57 6.75
C GLU A 204 12.45 9.56 8.04
N ALA A 205 12.56 10.60 8.87
CA ALA A 205 11.77 10.73 10.10
C ALA A 205 10.25 10.74 9.81
N MET A 206 9.84 11.46 8.76
CA MET A 206 8.44 11.48 8.31
C MET A 206 7.97 10.11 7.81
N LYS A 207 8.82 9.38 7.08
CA LYS A 207 8.49 8.02 6.62
C LYS A 207 8.33 7.05 7.79
N LEU A 208 9.26 7.09 8.75
CA LEU A 208 9.19 6.26 9.97
C LEU A 208 7.95 6.60 10.81
N ALA A 209 7.60 7.87 10.94
CA ALA A 209 6.38 8.29 11.63
C ALA A 209 5.11 7.72 10.95
N ALA A 210 5.06 7.73 9.61
CA ALA A 210 3.98 7.09 8.86
C ALA A 210 3.94 5.57 9.09
N VAL A 211 5.09 4.89 9.07
CA VAL A 211 5.21 3.45 9.36
C VAL A 211 4.63 3.11 10.74
N HIS A 212 5.11 3.78 11.79
CA HIS A 212 4.67 3.52 13.15
C HIS A 212 3.18 3.83 13.32
N CYS A 213 2.70 4.95 12.77
CA CYS A 213 1.29 5.31 12.85
C CYS A 213 0.38 4.28 12.17
N LEU A 214 0.74 3.79 10.98
CA LEU A 214 -0.03 2.76 10.28
C LEU A 214 -0.03 1.43 11.04
N ALA A 215 1.11 1.04 11.59
CA ALA A 215 1.24 -0.19 12.37
C ALA A 215 0.36 -0.12 13.64
N GLU A 216 0.44 0.99 14.38
CA GLU A 216 -0.38 1.24 15.56
C GLU A 216 -1.87 1.33 15.23
N LEU A 217 -2.25 1.99 14.14
CA LEU A 217 -3.65 2.13 13.73
C LEU A 217 -4.33 0.77 13.50
N ALA A 218 -3.63 -0.21 12.91
CA ALA A 218 -4.17 -1.56 12.72
C ALA A 218 -4.44 -2.29 14.04
N GLN A 219 -3.78 -1.91 15.13
CA GLN A 219 -3.98 -2.49 16.46
C GLN A 219 -5.18 -1.87 17.20
N THR A 220 -5.70 -0.74 16.72
CA THR A 220 -6.85 -0.06 17.34
C THR A 220 -8.20 -0.59 16.81
N PRO A 221 -9.30 -0.50 17.58
CA PRO A 221 -10.61 -1.01 17.19
C PRO A 221 -11.09 -0.48 15.84
N VAL A 222 -11.41 -1.38 14.91
CA VAL A 222 -11.80 -1.05 13.54
C VAL A 222 -13.25 -0.52 13.51
N PRO A 223 -13.51 0.67 12.92
CA PRO A 223 -14.86 1.22 12.81
C PRO A 223 -15.80 0.33 11.98
N ASP A 224 -17.09 0.31 12.35
CA ASP A 224 -18.12 -0.49 11.67
C ASP A 224 -18.26 -0.16 10.18
N ILE A 225 -18.02 1.09 9.81
CA ILE A 225 -18.05 1.52 8.40
C ILE A 225 -17.01 0.77 7.55
N VAL A 226 -15.87 0.40 8.13
CA VAL A 226 -14.85 -0.41 7.47
C VAL A 226 -15.32 -1.87 7.37
N ASN A 227 -15.90 -2.42 8.43
CA ASN A 227 -16.49 -3.77 8.41
C ASN A 227 -17.54 -3.90 7.29
N LEU A 228 -18.42 -2.90 7.17
CA LEU A 228 -19.45 -2.81 6.13
C LEU A 228 -18.85 -2.72 4.72
N ALA A 229 -17.81 -1.90 4.52
CA ALA A 229 -17.14 -1.70 3.24
C ALA A 229 -16.51 -2.98 2.68
N TYR A 230 -16.01 -3.84 3.56
CA TYR A 230 -15.34 -5.10 3.19
C TYR A 230 -16.21 -6.33 3.40
N ASN A 231 -17.51 -6.17 3.69
CA ASN A 231 -18.45 -7.25 3.93
C ASN A 231 -17.97 -8.26 4.99
N ALA A 232 -17.25 -7.76 5.99
CA ALA A 232 -16.70 -8.54 7.09
C ALA A 232 -17.59 -8.41 8.33
N LYS A 233 -17.75 -9.48 9.11
CA LYS A 233 -18.49 -9.42 10.39
C LYS A 233 -17.74 -8.57 11.41
N THR A 234 -16.46 -8.85 11.58
CA THR A 234 -15.56 -8.11 12.48
C THR A 234 -14.14 -8.21 11.91
N ILE A 235 -13.54 -7.06 11.62
CA ILE A 235 -12.11 -6.96 11.34
C ILE A 235 -11.42 -6.57 12.65
N SER A 236 -10.38 -7.30 13.01
CA SER A 236 -9.59 -7.05 14.22
C SER A 236 -8.15 -7.45 13.99
N PHE A 237 -7.23 -6.80 14.70
CA PHE A 237 -5.80 -7.09 14.63
C PHE A 237 -5.49 -8.59 14.76
N GLY A 238 -4.74 -9.12 13.81
CA GLY A 238 -4.42 -10.55 13.75
C GLY A 238 -3.76 -10.95 12.42
N PRO A 239 -3.55 -12.26 12.19
CA PRO A 239 -2.87 -12.78 10.99
C PRO A 239 -3.47 -12.29 9.66
N ASP A 240 -4.79 -12.06 9.62
CA ASP A 240 -5.53 -11.58 8.44
C ASP A 240 -5.79 -10.06 8.45
N TYR A 241 -5.24 -9.33 9.43
CA TYR A 241 -5.33 -7.87 9.51
C TYR A 241 -4.11 -7.29 10.25
N ILE A 242 -3.01 -7.15 9.51
CA ILE A 242 -1.76 -6.55 10.00
C ILE A 242 -1.55 -5.10 9.53
N ILE A 243 -2.42 -4.59 8.67
CA ILE A 243 -2.33 -3.26 8.07
C ILE A 243 -3.74 -2.69 7.89
N PRO A 244 -3.98 -1.37 8.09
CA PRO A 244 -5.30 -0.79 7.92
C PRO A 244 -5.84 -0.94 6.50
N LYS A 245 -7.17 -0.79 6.33
CA LYS A 245 -7.80 -0.84 5.01
C LYS A 245 -7.82 0.55 4.36
N PRO A 246 -7.68 0.67 3.02
CA PRO A 246 -7.72 1.94 2.30
C PRO A 246 -8.90 2.86 2.61
N LEU A 247 -10.08 2.29 2.87
CA LEU A 247 -11.31 3.05 3.15
C LEU A 247 -11.47 3.44 4.63
N ASP A 248 -10.48 3.14 5.46
CA ASP A 248 -10.50 3.47 6.88
C ASP A 248 -10.47 5.01 7.07
N PRO A 249 -11.55 5.61 7.61
CA PRO A 249 -11.64 7.06 7.72
C PRO A 249 -10.61 7.65 8.70
N ARG A 250 -10.05 6.82 9.59
CA ARG A 250 -9.09 7.26 10.60
C ARG A 250 -7.75 7.66 9.98
N LEU A 251 -7.38 7.10 8.83
CA LEU A 251 -6.08 7.29 8.19
C LEU A 251 -5.68 8.76 8.03
N LEU A 252 -6.61 9.62 7.58
CA LEU A 252 -6.33 11.04 7.39
C LEU A 252 -5.98 11.71 8.73
N ALA A 253 -6.81 11.48 9.74
CA ALA A 253 -6.70 12.12 11.04
C ALA A 253 -5.63 11.51 11.95
N THR A 254 -4.95 10.43 11.52
CA THR A 254 -3.85 9.81 12.27
C THR A 254 -2.51 9.95 11.56
N VAL A 255 -2.44 9.60 10.28
CA VAL A 255 -1.18 9.57 9.52
C VAL A 255 -0.70 10.98 9.19
N ALA A 256 -1.60 11.88 8.75
CA ALA A 256 -1.20 13.25 8.42
C ALA A 256 -0.67 14.03 9.64
N PRO A 257 -1.27 13.95 10.84
CA PRO A 257 -0.67 14.51 12.06
C PRO A 257 0.68 13.91 12.43
N ALA A 258 0.86 12.59 12.35
CA ALA A 258 2.13 11.94 12.66
C ALA A 258 3.25 12.46 11.74
N VAL A 259 2.98 12.56 10.45
CA VAL A 259 3.92 13.09 9.45
C VAL A 259 4.20 14.58 9.65
N ALA A 260 3.17 15.39 9.90
CA ALA A 260 3.31 16.81 10.20
C ALA A 260 4.18 17.06 11.44
N LYS A 261 3.98 16.25 12.49
CA LYS A 261 4.78 16.32 13.72
C LYS A 261 6.25 15.98 13.45
N ALA A 262 6.52 14.91 12.73
CA ALA A 262 7.89 14.53 12.35
C ALA A 262 8.57 15.59 11.47
N ALA A 263 7.84 16.26 10.59
CA ALA A 263 8.36 17.37 9.80
C ALA A 263 8.74 18.58 10.66
N ILE A 264 7.97 18.87 11.71
CA ILE A 264 8.28 19.93 12.68
C ILE A 264 9.51 19.55 13.51
N GLU A 265 9.53 18.33 14.07
CA GLU A 265 10.63 17.86 14.92
C GLU A 265 11.96 17.74 14.18
N SER A 266 11.93 17.42 12.89
CA SER A 266 13.12 17.38 12.04
C SER A 266 13.53 18.73 11.45
N GLY A 267 12.81 19.81 11.76
CA GLY A 267 13.14 21.18 11.33
C GLY A 267 12.84 21.49 9.86
N LEU A 268 12.04 20.66 9.18
CA LEU A 268 11.67 20.87 7.78
C LEU A 268 10.36 21.65 7.60
N ALA A 269 9.55 21.78 8.65
CA ALA A 269 8.30 22.53 8.62
C ALA A 269 8.52 24.05 8.57
N GLN A 270 7.88 24.72 7.62
CA GLN A 270 7.87 26.20 7.54
C GLN A 270 6.64 26.82 8.21
N LYS A 271 5.59 26.03 8.45
CA LYS A 271 4.35 26.46 9.12
C LYS A 271 3.98 25.45 10.22
N PRO A 272 4.57 25.54 11.41
CA PRO A 272 4.26 24.62 12.50
C PRO A 272 2.79 24.66 12.94
N ILE A 273 2.27 23.50 13.31
CA ILE A 273 0.94 23.37 13.93
C ILE A 273 1.10 23.55 15.44
N ILE A 274 0.27 24.41 16.03
CA ILE A 274 0.28 24.73 17.46
C ILE A 274 -0.87 24.01 18.18
N ASP A 275 -2.06 24.05 17.59
CA ASP A 275 -3.27 23.41 18.11
C ASP A 275 -3.55 22.12 17.31
N TRP A 276 -3.17 20.99 17.91
CA TRP A 276 -3.30 19.67 17.29
C TRP A 276 -4.74 19.17 17.27
N ASP A 277 -5.54 19.50 18.28
CA ASP A 277 -6.94 19.08 18.37
C ASP A 277 -7.79 19.80 17.30
N ALA A 278 -7.55 21.10 17.10
CA ALA A 278 -8.16 21.85 16.02
C ALA A 278 -7.76 21.32 14.64
N TYR A 279 -6.49 20.97 14.45
CA TYR A 279 -5.99 20.39 13.20
C TYR A 279 -6.66 19.05 12.87
N VAL A 280 -6.72 18.13 13.84
CA VAL A 280 -7.42 16.84 13.67
C VAL A 280 -8.91 17.06 13.36
N THR A 281 -9.53 18.03 14.02
CA THR A 281 -10.93 18.39 13.76
C THR A 281 -11.13 18.91 12.33
N ASP A 282 -10.23 19.77 11.82
CA ASP A 282 -10.28 20.25 10.43
C ASP A 282 -10.13 19.11 9.41
N LEU A 283 -9.17 18.21 9.64
CA LEU A 283 -8.97 17.03 8.80
C LEU A 283 -10.22 16.16 8.74
N ASN A 284 -10.86 15.88 9.88
CA ASN A 284 -12.09 15.11 9.93
C ASN A 284 -13.25 15.80 9.19
N LYS A 285 -13.36 17.13 9.29
CA LYS A 285 -14.37 17.90 8.54
C LYS A 285 -14.19 17.80 7.03
N ARG A 286 -12.94 17.77 6.54
CA ARG A 286 -12.63 17.64 5.10
C ARG A 286 -13.11 16.33 4.50
N LEU A 287 -13.21 15.26 5.28
CA LEU A 287 -13.75 14.00 4.80
C LEU A 287 -15.25 14.07 4.51
N GLY A 288 -15.98 15.02 5.11
CA GLY A 288 -17.43 15.17 5.01
C GLY A 288 -18.17 13.97 5.63
N LEU A 289 -19.00 14.19 6.65
CA LEU A 289 -19.79 13.13 7.27
C LEU A 289 -20.69 12.41 6.23
N ASP A 290 -21.22 13.15 5.25
CA ASP A 290 -22.10 12.62 4.21
C ASP A 290 -21.36 11.83 3.09
N ASN A 291 -20.07 12.11 2.88
CA ASN A 291 -19.28 11.50 1.81
C ASN A 291 -18.69 10.13 2.18
N GLN A 292 -18.56 9.82 3.48
CA GLN A 292 -17.93 8.55 3.92
C GLN A 292 -18.81 7.33 3.61
N VAL A 293 -20.12 7.44 3.87
CA VAL A 293 -21.09 6.37 3.55
C VAL A 293 -21.18 6.18 2.04
N MET A 294 -21.26 7.27 1.27
CA MET A 294 -21.32 7.21 -0.20
C MET A 294 -20.05 6.59 -0.80
N ARG A 295 -18.86 6.93 -0.29
CA ARG A 295 -17.59 6.35 -0.74
C ARG A 295 -17.51 4.84 -0.47
N VAL A 296 -18.01 4.41 0.70
CA VAL A 296 -18.03 3.01 1.12
C VAL A 296 -19.05 2.20 0.31
N LEU A 297 -20.26 2.73 0.13
CA LEU A 297 -21.29 2.13 -0.72
C LEU A 297 -20.83 2.05 -2.19
N GLY A 298 -20.24 3.12 -2.71
CA GLY A 298 -19.69 3.15 -4.07
C GLY A 298 -18.56 2.14 -4.28
N SER A 299 -17.61 2.06 -3.34
CA SER A 299 -16.50 1.09 -3.43
C SER A 299 -16.99 -0.36 -3.36
N LYS A 300 -18.02 -0.65 -2.55
CA LYS A 300 -18.64 -1.98 -2.48
C LYS A 300 -19.33 -2.32 -3.79
N ALA A 301 -20.10 -1.39 -4.34
CA ALA A 301 -20.80 -1.58 -5.61
C ALA A 301 -19.83 -1.84 -6.77
N ARG A 302 -18.70 -1.12 -6.83
CA ARG A 302 -17.66 -1.30 -7.87
C ARG A 302 -16.98 -2.68 -7.88
N ARG A 303 -16.99 -3.40 -6.75
CA ARG A 303 -16.37 -4.74 -6.66
C ARG A 303 -17.23 -5.84 -7.28
N ASP A 304 -18.55 -5.64 -7.32
CA ASP A 304 -19.52 -6.57 -7.87
C ASP A 304 -20.67 -5.77 -8.52
N PRO A 305 -20.39 -5.05 -9.63
CA PRO A 305 -21.35 -4.14 -10.25
C PRO A 305 -22.56 -4.92 -10.76
N ARG A 306 -23.75 -4.52 -10.31
CA ARG A 306 -25.02 -5.17 -10.68
C ARG A 306 -25.75 -4.37 -11.76
N ARG A 307 -26.68 -5.04 -12.45
CA ARG A 307 -27.62 -4.38 -13.35
C ARG A 307 -28.68 -3.64 -12.52
N ILE A 308 -28.85 -2.34 -12.74
CA ILE A 308 -29.73 -1.48 -11.95
C ILE A 308 -30.78 -0.88 -12.85
N VAL A 309 -32.05 -1.14 -12.57
CA VAL A 309 -33.16 -0.58 -13.35
C VAL A 309 -33.52 0.81 -12.83
N PHE A 310 -33.43 1.81 -13.69
CA PHE A 310 -33.89 3.17 -13.44
C PHE A 310 -35.27 3.33 -14.09
N SER A 311 -36.32 3.26 -13.25
CA SER A 311 -37.73 3.18 -13.67
C SER A 311 -38.31 4.49 -14.22
N GLU A 312 -37.64 5.62 -14.00
CA GLU A 312 -38.08 6.97 -14.40
C GLU A 312 -37.02 7.63 -15.30
N ALA A 313 -36.57 6.91 -16.32
CA ALA A 313 -35.51 7.38 -17.22
C ALA A 313 -35.93 8.58 -18.10
N ASP A 314 -37.21 8.99 -18.06
CA ASP A 314 -37.67 10.22 -18.69
C ASP A 314 -37.48 11.47 -17.80
N ASN A 315 -36.73 11.35 -16.69
CA ASN A 315 -36.29 12.45 -15.84
C ASN A 315 -34.78 12.68 -15.97
N VAL A 316 -34.37 13.92 -16.28
CA VAL A 316 -32.95 14.30 -16.45
C VAL A 316 -32.08 13.96 -15.24
N LYS A 317 -32.62 14.06 -14.01
CA LYS A 317 -31.85 13.73 -12.80
C LYS A 317 -31.56 12.22 -12.72
N ILE A 318 -32.50 11.41 -13.17
CA ILE A 318 -32.38 9.95 -13.21
C ILE A 318 -31.38 9.53 -14.29
N LEU A 319 -31.42 10.17 -15.47
CA LEU A 319 -30.43 9.94 -16.52
C LEU A 319 -29.01 10.30 -16.08
N LYS A 320 -28.82 11.43 -15.38
CA LYS A 320 -27.52 11.79 -14.79
C LYS A 320 -27.07 10.79 -13.74
N ALA A 321 -27.97 10.31 -12.89
CA ALA A 321 -27.64 9.30 -11.89
C ALA A 321 -27.23 7.96 -12.54
N ALA A 322 -27.91 7.57 -13.63
CA ALA A 322 -27.57 6.39 -14.42
C ALA A 322 -26.18 6.52 -15.08
N GLN A 323 -25.89 7.67 -15.69
CA GLN A 323 -24.58 7.96 -16.27
C GLN A 323 -23.47 7.90 -15.22
N ILE A 324 -23.62 8.59 -14.09
CA ILE A 324 -22.66 8.53 -12.97
C ILE A 324 -22.47 7.09 -12.48
N THR A 325 -23.56 6.31 -12.40
CA THR A 325 -23.50 4.90 -11.98
C THR A 325 -22.64 4.05 -12.93
N PHE A 326 -22.71 4.31 -14.23
CA PHE A 326 -21.90 3.65 -15.24
C PHE A 326 -20.45 4.15 -15.26
N ASP A 327 -20.26 5.48 -15.34
CA ASP A 327 -18.94 6.13 -15.42
C ASP A 327 -18.08 5.81 -14.20
N GLU A 328 -18.69 5.77 -13.02
CA GLU A 328 -17.99 5.42 -11.79
C GLU A 328 -17.87 3.90 -11.58
N GLY A 329 -18.34 3.07 -12.51
CA GLY A 329 -18.26 1.60 -12.43
C GLY A 329 -19.07 0.99 -11.28
N ILE A 330 -20.06 1.71 -10.74
CA ILE A 330 -20.90 1.29 -9.61
C ILE A 330 -21.87 0.17 -10.06
N GLY A 331 -22.35 0.23 -11.29
CA GLY A 331 -23.29 -0.74 -11.84
C GLY A 331 -23.59 -0.52 -13.31
N TYR A 332 -24.38 -1.42 -13.88
CA TYR A 332 -24.82 -1.34 -15.27
C TYR A 332 -26.26 -0.81 -15.32
N PRO A 333 -26.49 0.48 -15.62
CA PRO A 333 -27.83 1.04 -15.65
C PRO A 333 -28.67 0.44 -16.77
N ILE A 334 -29.94 0.19 -16.49
CA ILE A 334 -30.98 -0.14 -17.46
C ILE A 334 -32.02 0.97 -17.35
N LEU A 335 -32.16 1.75 -18.41
CA LEU A 335 -33.13 2.83 -18.48
C LEU A 335 -34.48 2.25 -18.91
N LEU A 336 -35.52 2.43 -18.08
CA LEU A 336 -36.88 2.00 -18.38
C LEU A 336 -37.74 3.23 -18.67
N GLY A 337 -38.43 3.23 -19.81
CA GLY A 337 -39.31 4.30 -20.25
C GLY A 337 -39.44 4.35 -21.77
N ASP A 338 -40.02 5.44 -22.28
CA ASP A 338 -40.12 5.69 -23.72
C ASP A 338 -38.74 6.05 -24.29
N GLU A 339 -38.23 5.20 -25.19
CA GLU A 339 -36.89 5.35 -25.77
C GLU A 339 -36.69 6.69 -26.50
N THR A 340 -37.71 7.17 -27.21
CA THR A 340 -37.63 8.41 -27.99
C THR A 340 -37.48 9.60 -27.04
N LYS A 341 -38.26 9.60 -25.97
CA LYS A 341 -38.22 10.65 -24.94
C LYS A 341 -36.89 10.63 -24.19
N ILE A 342 -36.39 9.45 -23.82
CA ILE A 342 -35.10 9.28 -23.13
C ILE A 342 -33.95 9.83 -23.98
N ARG A 343 -33.85 9.42 -25.25
CA ARG A 343 -32.80 9.87 -26.17
C ARG A 343 -32.85 11.38 -26.40
N SER A 344 -34.06 11.94 -26.54
CA SER A 344 -34.24 13.39 -26.70
C SER A 344 -33.77 14.19 -25.48
N ILE A 345 -34.11 13.74 -24.26
CA ILE A 345 -33.68 14.39 -23.02
C ILE A 345 -32.16 14.26 -22.86
N ALA A 346 -31.59 13.09 -23.13
CA ALA A 346 -30.16 12.86 -23.04
C ALA A 346 -29.37 13.76 -23.99
N GLN A 347 -29.77 13.82 -25.27
CA GLN A 347 -29.14 14.67 -26.28
C GLN A 347 -29.20 16.16 -25.92
N SER A 348 -30.35 16.62 -25.42
CA SER A 348 -30.54 18.02 -25.01
C SER A 348 -29.71 18.42 -23.79
N ASN A 349 -29.21 17.44 -23.01
CA ASN A 349 -28.47 17.66 -21.77
C ASN A 349 -27.02 17.13 -21.82
N GLY A 350 -26.54 16.66 -22.97
CA GLY A 350 -25.18 16.14 -23.14
C GLY A 350 -24.90 14.87 -22.33
N ILE A 351 -25.91 14.01 -22.14
CA ILE A 351 -25.78 12.73 -21.43
C ILE A 351 -25.51 11.65 -22.48
N ASP A 352 -24.42 10.91 -22.30
CA ASP A 352 -24.09 9.77 -23.16
C ASP A 352 -24.92 8.55 -22.75
N LEU A 353 -25.45 7.83 -23.74
CA LEU A 353 -26.32 6.66 -23.56
C LEU A 353 -25.69 5.36 -24.11
N GLU A 354 -24.51 5.44 -24.74
CA GLU A 354 -23.82 4.28 -25.33
C GLU A 354 -22.84 3.57 -24.38
#